data_AF-A0A7Z1R4B0-F1
#
_entry.id   AF-A0A7Z1R4B0-F1
#
_cell.length_a   1.000
_cell.length_b   1.000
_cell.length_c   1.000
_cell.angle_alpha   90.00
_cell.angle_beta   90.00
_cell.angle_gamma   90.00
#
_symmetry.space_group_name_H-M   'P 1'
#
loop_
_entity.id
_entity.type
_entity.pdbx_description
1 polymer ?
#
loop_
_entity_poly.entity_id
_entity_poly.type
_entity_poly.pdbx_seq_one_letter_code
_entity_poly.pdbx_strand_id
1 'polypeptide(L)'
;MRSILIVILAGALTALASPAAGEELDLLPLGGGELATQLGSAPAGTFVDTAANSELSLGELAAELVKARVVLIGEAHTEIEQKRFHGELLDVMAALKGELVLGMEFFLRTDQEALDAWLAGTIDDAEMLRRTAWYDRGSYRFEYYRPAMEVARSRGLRVVGLNVPREIPRAVNRGGLEALSDEQRALVGEVTTGGSPEHRYLIARYFGDTVAVMPPSWFENMYAAQCLWDVVMARSILANLRPDETMVVIVGTGHVAYDLGISRRIADELAAAGRPAMAVATFCPVTAPPPPDPEEDPAGHPMGGGGKGMGTGAATASPASFTRSLADFVGVFPDAGGVEAYPQLGFQLTEKDEGSTVSMVWPDSIAAAAGLASGDRIVDLNGVRPASRSELRTLLAATEWRQRVGFLVERGGAQQEVAMLLYPKVDIGEPATAPGWSIATAADVDPEAGSPVVEAGADPRPRSILVRRDGIPQWVEVRTGDALDVVHELDADGRVVRSLYRTQQPDGAVEVRYRRTAGGVLESAVRVDRTGSELAP
;
A
#
# COMPACT_ATOMS: atom_id res chain seq x y z
N MET A 1 -24.99 15.48 32.16
CA MET A 1 -23.56 15.72 31.90
C MET A 1 -22.94 14.41 31.45
N ARG A 2 -23.00 14.11 30.15
CA ARG A 2 -22.32 12.97 29.53
C ARG A 2 -21.23 13.57 28.64
N SER A 3 -19.99 13.42 29.06
CA SER A 3 -18.82 13.92 28.37
C SER A 3 -18.64 13.16 27.07
N ILE A 4 -18.83 13.86 25.95
CA ILE A 4 -18.50 13.39 24.61
C ILE A 4 -16.97 13.40 24.54
N LEU A 5 -16.37 12.21 24.45
CA LEU A 5 -14.93 12.03 24.27
C LEU A 5 -14.60 12.41 22.83
N ILE A 6 -14.07 13.62 22.63
CA ILE A 6 -13.53 14.08 21.34
C ILE A 6 -12.27 13.28 21.06
N VAL A 7 -12.36 12.31 20.15
CA VAL A 7 -11.24 11.49 19.69
C VAL A 7 -10.44 12.29 18.66
N ILE A 8 -9.19 12.61 19.01
CA ILE A 8 -8.24 13.28 18.13
C ILE A 8 -7.68 12.24 17.15
N LEU A 9 -8.19 12.22 15.92
CA LEU A 9 -7.68 11.42 14.82
C LEU A 9 -6.40 12.09 14.27
N ALA A 10 -5.26 11.80 14.89
CA ALA A 10 -3.95 12.26 14.45
C ALA A 10 -3.01 11.05 14.30
N GLY A 11 -3.27 10.23 13.29
CA GLY A 11 -2.43 9.10 12.95
C GLY A 11 -2.79 8.59 11.56
N ALA A 12 -1.91 8.88 10.59
CA ALA A 12 -1.94 8.40 9.21
C ALA A 12 -3.29 8.56 8.49
N LEU A 13 -3.52 9.73 7.90
CA LEU A 13 -4.51 9.86 6.82
C LEU A 13 -3.95 9.19 5.56
N THR A 14 -3.95 7.86 5.55
CA THR A 14 -4.26 7.14 4.32
C THR A 14 -5.77 7.22 4.17
N ALA A 15 -6.24 8.12 3.32
CA ALA A 15 -7.55 7.91 2.72
C ALA A 15 -7.43 6.56 2.00
N LEU A 16 -8.00 5.51 2.59
CA LEU A 16 -8.41 4.34 1.83
C LEU A 16 -9.58 4.85 0.99
N ALA A 17 -9.25 5.52 -0.13
CA ALA A 17 -10.20 5.71 -1.19
C ALA A 17 -10.56 4.28 -1.62
N SER A 18 -11.83 3.89 -1.44
CA SER A 18 -12.33 2.69 -2.10
C SER A 18 -12.00 2.78 -3.59
N PRO A 19 -11.78 1.67 -4.30
CA PRO A 19 -11.47 1.69 -5.74
C PRO A 19 -12.47 2.52 -6.56
N ALA A 20 -13.77 2.50 -6.18
CA ALA A 20 -14.81 3.35 -6.76
C ALA A 20 -14.59 4.87 -6.56
N ALA A 21 -13.94 5.28 -5.48
CA ALA A 21 -13.56 6.67 -5.24
C ALA A 21 -12.29 7.07 -6.01
N GLY A 22 -11.42 6.12 -6.35
CA GLY A 22 -10.24 6.34 -7.21
C GLY A 22 -10.64 6.69 -8.64
N GLU A 23 -11.56 5.92 -9.25
CA GLU A 23 -12.06 6.20 -10.61
C GLU A 23 -12.71 7.59 -10.73
N GLU A 24 -13.41 8.06 -9.69
CA GLU A 24 -14.04 9.38 -9.71
C GLU A 24 -12.99 10.52 -9.68
N LEU A 25 -11.87 10.30 -9.00
CA LEU A 25 -10.80 11.29 -8.86
C LEU A 25 -10.01 11.47 -10.16
N ASP A 26 -9.86 10.42 -10.96
CA ASP A 26 -9.15 10.44 -12.24
C ASP A 26 -9.96 11.08 -13.38
N LEU A 27 -11.27 11.24 -13.17
CA LEU A 27 -12.24 11.79 -14.12
C LEU A 27 -12.61 13.26 -13.87
N LEU A 28 -11.97 13.92 -12.90
CA LEU A 28 -12.29 15.31 -12.58
C LEU A 28 -11.89 16.24 -13.74
N PRO A 29 -12.69 17.27 -14.04
CA PRO A 29 -12.40 18.22 -15.10
C PRO A 29 -11.50 19.36 -14.59
N LEU A 30 -10.28 19.02 -14.18
CA LEU A 30 -9.31 19.96 -13.58
C LEU A 30 -8.07 20.13 -14.46
N GLY A 31 -7.31 21.22 -14.26
CA GLY A 31 -6.04 21.45 -14.96
C GLY A 31 -6.19 21.70 -16.48
N GLY A 32 -5.09 21.61 -17.23
CA GLY A 32 -5.01 21.28 -18.66
C GLY A 32 -5.88 22.01 -19.72
N GLY A 33 -6.64 23.06 -19.41
CA GLY A 33 -7.46 23.78 -20.39
C GLY A 33 -8.46 22.88 -21.13
N GLU A 34 -8.41 22.83 -22.46
CA GLU A 34 -9.31 22.01 -23.28
C GLU A 34 -9.21 20.51 -22.99
N LEU A 35 -8.09 20.03 -22.46
CA LEU A 35 -7.91 18.61 -22.09
C LEU A 35 -8.71 18.23 -20.84
N ALA A 36 -9.07 19.20 -19.98
CA ALA A 36 -9.87 18.94 -18.78
C ALA A 36 -11.27 18.42 -19.07
N THR A 37 -11.77 18.61 -20.30
CA THR A 37 -13.09 18.13 -20.71
C THR A 37 -13.02 16.96 -21.70
N GLN A 38 -11.84 16.37 -21.89
CA GLN A 38 -11.63 15.26 -22.81
C GLN A 38 -11.21 14.01 -22.04
N LEU A 39 -11.81 12.88 -22.40
CA LEU A 39 -11.50 11.59 -21.77
C LEU A 39 -10.53 10.79 -22.63
N GLY A 40 -9.61 10.11 -21.96
CA GLY A 40 -8.82 9.01 -22.48
C GLY A 40 -9.36 7.68 -21.95
N SER A 41 -9.06 6.60 -22.67
CA SER A 41 -9.36 5.25 -22.21
C SER A 41 -8.36 4.28 -22.78
N ALA A 42 -7.86 3.37 -21.95
CA ALA A 42 -6.89 2.36 -22.36
C ALA A 42 -6.96 1.12 -21.46
N PRO A 43 -6.61 -0.08 -21.98
CA PRO A 43 -6.63 -1.32 -21.21
C PRO A 43 -5.47 -1.41 -20.22
N ALA A 44 -5.60 -2.27 -19.21
CA ALA A 44 -4.50 -2.56 -18.27
C ALA A 44 -3.22 -3.00 -18.99
N GLY A 45 -2.07 -2.54 -18.48
CA GLY A 45 -0.75 -2.79 -19.05
C GLY A 45 -0.35 -1.82 -20.16
N THR A 46 -1.10 -0.75 -20.38
CA THR A 46 -0.78 0.29 -21.38
C THR A 46 -0.27 1.57 -20.72
N PHE A 47 0.56 2.30 -21.46
CA PHE A 47 0.97 3.66 -21.15
C PHE A 47 0.43 4.60 -22.22
N VAL A 48 -0.03 5.78 -21.85
CA VAL A 48 -0.70 6.72 -22.75
C VAL A 48 -0.03 8.08 -22.67
N ASP A 49 0.34 8.65 -23.82
CA ASP A 49 0.57 10.09 -23.97
C ASP A 49 -0.81 10.77 -24.00
N THR A 50 -1.12 11.55 -22.98
CA THR A 50 -2.47 12.12 -22.84
C THR A 50 -2.72 13.26 -23.81
N ALA A 51 -1.69 13.98 -24.25
CA ALA A 51 -1.81 15.08 -25.21
C ALA A 51 -1.99 14.57 -26.66
N ALA A 52 -1.30 13.49 -27.02
CA ALA A 52 -1.47 12.81 -28.30
C ALA A 52 -2.65 11.83 -28.32
N ASN A 53 -3.10 11.37 -27.14
CA ASN A 53 -4.06 10.28 -26.96
C ASN A 53 -3.64 9.01 -27.69
N SER A 54 -2.38 8.62 -27.50
CA SER A 54 -1.77 7.47 -28.14
C SER A 54 -1.05 6.59 -27.13
N GLU A 55 -1.11 5.28 -27.34
CA GLU A 55 -0.38 4.32 -26.53
C GLU A 55 1.13 4.39 -26.79
N LEU A 56 1.90 4.13 -25.74
CA LEU A 56 3.36 4.07 -25.73
C LEU A 56 3.81 2.72 -25.18
N SER A 57 4.89 2.19 -25.73
CA SER A 57 5.70 1.17 -25.06
C SER A 57 6.47 1.78 -23.88
N LEU A 58 6.96 0.94 -22.96
CA LEU A 58 7.78 1.40 -21.84
C LEU A 58 9.03 2.18 -22.31
N GLY A 59 9.65 1.73 -23.40
CA GLY A 59 10.83 2.40 -23.97
C GLY A 59 10.51 3.78 -24.55
N GLU A 60 9.35 3.93 -25.20
CA GLU A 60 8.89 5.23 -25.72
C GLU A 60 8.52 6.17 -24.58
N LEU A 61 7.80 5.69 -23.55
CA LEU A 61 7.52 6.45 -22.34
C LEU A 61 8.81 6.96 -21.69
N ALA A 62 9.78 6.07 -21.47
CA ALA A 62 11.06 6.45 -20.90
C ALA A 62 11.79 7.50 -21.76
N ALA A 63 11.77 7.35 -23.09
CA ALA A 63 12.39 8.29 -24.02
C ALA A 63 11.73 9.67 -24.01
N GLU A 64 10.42 9.76 -23.80
CA GLU A 64 9.72 11.03 -23.60
C GLU A 64 10.06 11.65 -22.23
N LEU A 65 10.00 10.86 -21.15
CA LEU A 65 10.22 11.34 -19.78
C LEU A 65 11.63 11.91 -19.57
N VAL A 66 12.68 11.29 -20.14
CA VAL A 66 14.06 11.78 -19.97
C VAL A 66 14.34 13.14 -20.63
N LYS A 67 13.43 13.65 -21.47
CA LYS A 67 13.51 15.00 -22.05
C LYS A 67 13.24 16.08 -21.01
N ALA A 68 12.49 15.77 -19.95
CA ALA A 68 12.20 16.69 -18.87
C ALA A 68 13.37 16.84 -17.90
N ARG A 69 13.35 17.93 -17.12
CA ARG A 69 14.31 18.20 -16.04
C ARG A 69 13.89 17.56 -14.73
N VAL A 70 12.57 17.47 -14.53
CA VAL A 70 11.94 16.80 -13.39
C VAL A 70 10.84 15.90 -13.94
N VAL A 71 10.82 14.66 -13.49
CA VAL A 71 9.79 13.67 -13.82
C VAL A 71 9.09 13.31 -12.52
N LEU A 72 7.82 13.63 -12.39
CA LEU A 72 7.00 13.31 -11.23
C LEU A 72 6.18 12.06 -11.52
N ILE A 73 6.47 10.96 -10.82
CA ILE A 73 5.77 9.68 -10.92
C ILE A 73 4.84 9.57 -9.72
N GLY A 74 3.54 9.77 -9.98
CA GLY A 74 2.45 9.54 -9.05
C GLY A 74 2.36 8.06 -8.65
N GLU A 75 1.93 7.80 -7.43
CA GLU A 75 1.80 6.45 -6.90
C GLU A 75 0.69 6.30 -5.86
N ALA A 76 0.10 5.11 -5.79
CA ALA A 76 -0.71 4.63 -4.67
C ALA A 76 0.16 3.82 -3.71
N HIS A 77 0.23 4.24 -2.44
CA HIS A 77 1.33 3.85 -1.51
C HIS A 77 1.55 2.36 -1.31
N THR A 78 0.51 1.55 -1.44
CA THR A 78 0.56 0.11 -1.18
C THR A 78 0.32 -0.75 -2.43
N GLU A 79 0.24 -0.15 -3.63
CA GLU A 79 0.06 -0.88 -4.88
C GLU A 79 1.39 -1.43 -5.40
N ILE A 80 1.61 -2.74 -5.26
CA ILE A 80 2.91 -3.39 -5.54
C ILE A 80 3.25 -3.41 -7.03
N GLU A 81 2.26 -3.51 -7.92
CA GLU A 81 2.53 -3.54 -9.37
C GLU A 81 3.09 -2.19 -9.84
N GLN A 82 2.58 -1.08 -9.29
CA GLN A 82 3.14 0.25 -9.51
C GLN A 82 4.59 0.32 -9.00
N LYS A 83 4.91 -0.28 -7.85
CA LYS A 83 6.28 -0.27 -7.32
C LYS A 83 7.27 -0.99 -8.21
N ARG A 84 6.88 -2.14 -8.76
CA ARG A 84 7.71 -2.89 -9.72
C ARG A 84 7.93 -2.06 -10.97
N PHE A 85 6.87 -1.46 -11.50
CA PHE A 85 6.94 -0.54 -12.63
C PHE A 85 7.89 0.64 -12.37
N HIS A 86 7.88 1.25 -11.18
CA HIS A 86 8.83 2.35 -10.89
C HIS A 86 10.29 1.92 -11.02
N GLY A 87 10.64 0.72 -10.55
CA GLY A 87 11.98 0.16 -10.73
C GLY A 87 12.29 -0.06 -12.20
N GLU A 88 11.40 -0.71 -12.94
CA GLU A 88 11.58 -1.00 -14.37
C GLU A 88 11.72 0.28 -15.20
N LEU A 89 10.82 1.25 -15.02
CA LEU A 89 10.86 2.54 -15.71
C LEU A 89 12.16 3.30 -15.39
N LEU A 90 12.56 3.36 -14.11
CA LEU A 90 13.80 4.02 -13.71
C LEU A 90 15.02 3.36 -14.36
N ASP A 91 15.04 2.03 -14.48
CA ASP A 91 16.13 1.29 -15.11
C ASP A 91 16.24 1.59 -16.61
N VAL A 92 15.10 1.59 -17.31
CA VAL A 92 15.03 1.96 -18.73
C VAL A 92 15.44 3.42 -18.94
N MET A 93 14.96 4.34 -18.11
CA MET A 93 15.37 5.74 -18.18
C MET A 93 16.88 5.90 -17.94
N ALA A 94 17.45 5.18 -16.96
CA ALA A 94 18.89 5.23 -16.66
C ALA A 94 19.76 4.67 -17.79
N ALA A 95 19.22 3.76 -18.61
CA ALA A 95 19.88 3.30 -19.82
C ALA A 95 19.88 4.36 -20.95
N LEU A 96 18.93 5.29 -20.95
CA LEU A 96 18.81 6.36 -21.94
C LEU A 96 19.57 7.63 -21.54
N LYS A 97 19.67 7.92 -20.23
CA LYS A 97 20.33 9.12 -19.69
C LYS A 97 21.18 8.76 -18.48
N GLY A 98 22.47 9.11 -18.51
CA GLY A 98 23.41 8.78 -17.43
C GLY A 98 23.26 9.65 -16.18
N GLU A 99 22.79 10.89 -16.35
CA GLU A 99 22.68 11.88 -15.29
C GLU A 99 21.29 11.86 -14.63
N LEU A 100 20.87 10.70 -14.11
CA LEU A 100 19.63 10.61 -13.33
C LEU A 100 19.87 10.69 -11.82
N VAL A 101 18.89 11.27 -11.12
CA VAL A 101 18.80 11.29 -9.66
C VAL A 101 17.40 10.87 -9.24
N LEU A 102 17.31 9.99 -8.24
CA LEU A 102 16.04 9.52 -7.68
C LEU A 102 15.65 10.41 -6.48
N GLY A 103 14.52 11.09 -6.56
CA GLY A 103 13.90 11.81 -5.46
C GLY A 103 12.81 10.95 -4.81
N MET A 104 12.80 10.88 -3.47
CA MET A 104 11.87 10.05 -2.72
C MET A 104 11.13 10.86 -1.65
N GLU A 105 9.79 10.82 -1.69
CA GLU A 105 8.91 11.49 -0.72
C GLU A 105 9.13 11.01 0.73
N PHE A 106 9.36 9.71 0.93
CA PHE A 106 9.36 9.09 2.26
C PHE A 106 10.67 9.27 3.03
N PHE A 107 11.73 9.70 2.35
CA PHE A 107 13.00 10.06 2.97
C PHE A 107 13.04 11.55 3.29
N LEU A 108 13.65 11.87 4.42
CA LEU A 108 13.84 13.25 4.85
C LEU A 108 15.10 13.83 4.23
N ARG A 109 15.16 15.16 4.11
CA ARG A 109 16.39 15.87 3.74
C ARG A 109 17.59 15.51 4.62
N THR A 110 17.33 15.20 5.89
CA THR A 110 18.33 14.82 6.88
C THR A 110 18.84 13.38 6.74
N ASP A 111 18.21 12.56 5.89
CA ASP A 111 18.58 11.15 5.72
C ASP A 111 19.77 10.96 4.76
N GLN A 112 20.27 12.04 4.14
CA GLN A 112 21.23 11.97 3.03
C GLN A 112 22.50 11.19 3.39
N GLU A 113 23.04 11.33 4.60
CA GLU A 113 24.24 10.59 5.02
C GLU A 113 24.00 9.07 5.02
N ALA A 114 22.83 8.62 5.50
CA ALA A 114 22.48 7.21 5.51
C ALA A 114 22.22 6.69 4.09
N LEU A 115 21.57 7.48 3.24
CA LEU A 115 21.33 7.15 1.84
C LEU A 115 22.65 7.02 1.07
N ASP A 116 23.57 7.98 1.22
CA ASP A 116 24.88 7.97 0.56
C ASP A 116 25.72 6.77 1.03
N ALA A 117 25.73 6.47 2.34
CA ALA A 117 26.43 5.32 2.90
C ALA A 117 25.88 3.98 2.35
N TRP A 118 24.56 3.88 2.20
CA TRP A 118 23.88 2.71 1.66
C TRP A 118 24.17 2.53 0.17
N LEU A 119 24.10 3.61 -0.62
CA LEU A 119 24.46 3.61 -2.04
C LEU A 119 25.93 3.20 -2.26
N ALA A 120 26.82 3.66 -1.38
CA ALA A 120 28.24 3.26 -1.38
C ALA A 120 28.47 1.80 -0.94
N GLY A 121 27.44 1.09 -0.47
CA GLY A 121 27.53 -0.27 0.02
C GLY A 121 28.26 -0.42 1.36
N THR A 122 28.46 0.69 2.08
CA THR A 122 29.14 0.68 3.40
C THR A 122 28.22 0.26 4.53
N ILE A 123 26.90 0.35 4.32
CA ILE A 123 25.86 -0.16 5.22
C ILE A 123 24.85 -0.99 4.43
N ASP A 124 24.17 -1.90 5.10
CA ASP A 124 23.09 -2.70 4.53
C ASP A 124 21.72 -2.02 4.71
N ASP A 125 20.66 -2.69 4.25
CA ASP A 125 19.30 -2.18 4.35
C ASP A 125 18.86 -2.00 5.80
N ALA A 126 19.20 -2.94 6.68
CA ALA A 126 18.81 -2.90 8.08
C ALA A 126 19.38 -1.65 8.76
N GLU A 127 20.66 -1.37 8.52
CA GLU A 127 21.33 -0.19 9.06
C GLU A 127 20.83 1.12 8.43
N MET A 128 20.53 1.14 7.13
CA MET A 128 19.91 2.29 6.46
C MET A 128 18.53 2.60 7.06
N LEU A 129 17.67 1.60 7.22
CA LEU A 129 16.33 1.75 7.79
C LEU A 129 16.38 2.19 9.25
N ARG A 130 17.37 1.71 10.01
CA ARG A 130 17.61 2.13 11.39
C ARG A 130 18.09 3.58 11.47
N ARG A 131 19.08 3.99 10.67
CA ARG A 131 19.62 5.37 10.68
C ARG A 131 18.60 6.40 10.20
N THR A 132 17.78 6.02 9.23
CA THR A 132 16.66 6.85 8.78
C THR A 132 15.45 6.73 9.69
N ALA A 133 15.44 5.86 10.70
CA ALA A 133 14.27 5.63 11.56
C ALA A 133 12.99 5.34 10.73
N TRP A 134 13.14 4.65 9.59
CA TRP A 134 12.10 4.46 8.58
C TRP A 134 10.78 3.97 9.19
N TYR A 135 10.85 2.88 9.96
CA TYR A 135 9.67 2.31 10.59
C TYR A 135 9.17 3.13 11.76
N ASP A 136 10.03 3.78 12.56
CA ASP A 136 9.62 4.64 13.68
C ASP A 136 8.82 5.86 13.25
N ARG A 137 9.13 6.40 12.07
CA ARG A 137 8.40 7.54 11.52
C ARG A 137 6.99 7.16 11.06
N GLY A 138 6.70 5.87 10.90
CA GLY A 138 5.42 5.37 10.40
C GLY A 138 5.34 5.37 8.87
N SER A 139 6.46 5.11 8.20
CA SER A 139 6.49 4.86 6.76
C SER A 139 5.88 3.50 6.41
N TYR A 140 5.55 3.29 5.14
CA TYR A 140 5.11 1.99 4.64
C TYR A 140 6.21 0.94 4.72
N ARG A 141 5.89 -0.31 4.41
CA ARG A 141 6.91 -1.35 4.27
C ARG A 141 7.95 -0.92 3.24
N PHE A 142 9.24 -0.99 3.62
CA PHE A 142 10.33 -0.58 2.74
C PHE A 142 10.36 -1.38 1.43
N GLU A 143 9.85 -2.61 1.46
CA GLU A 143 9.75 -3.48 0.29
C GLU A 143 8.90 -2.88 -0.85
N TYR A 144 7.96 -1.98 -0.56
CA TYR A 144 7.27 -1.21 -1.60
C TYR A 144 8.20 -0.24 -2.34
N TYR A 145 9.29 0.23 -1.72
CA TYR A 145 10.22 1.18 -2.36
C TYR A 145 11.53 0.53 -2.81
N ARG A 146 11.78 -0.68 -2.34
CA ARG A 146 12.95 -1.50 -2.69
C ARG A 146 13.19 -1.57 -4.21
N PRO A 147 12.20 -1.80 -5.11
CA PRO A 147 12.48 -1.92 -6.54
C PRO A 147 13.20 -0.70 -7.13
N ALA A 148 12.73 0.53 -6.86
CA ALA A 148 13.36 1.75 -7.34
C ALA A 148 14.70 2.02 -6.64
N MET A 149 14.79 1.74 -5.34
CA MET A 149 16.02 1.92 -4.56
C MET A 149 17.15 1.01 -5.06
N GLU A 150 16.86 -0.27 -5.36
CA GLU A 150 17.84 -1.22 -5.87
C GLU A 150 18.36 -0.85 -7.26
N VAL A 151 17.48 -0.32 -8.12
CA VAL A 151 17.90 0.26 -9.42
C VAL A 151 18.82 1.46 -9.20
N ALA A 152 18.46 2.37 -8.30
CA ALA A 152 19.33 3.51 -7.98
C ALA A 152 20.72 3.05 -7.49
N ARG A 153 20.78 2.05 -6.60
CA ARG A 153 22.06 1.50 -6.11
C ARG A 153 22.85 0.81 -7.21
N SER A 154 22.23 -0.05 -8.03
CA SER A 154 22.92 -0.81 -9.07
C SER A 154 23.41 0.05 -10.23
N ARG A 155 22.68 1.12 -10.56
CA ARG A 155 23.05 2.11 -11.59
C ARG A 155 23.93 3.25 -11.05
N GLY A 156 24.16 3.31 -9.73
CA GLY A 156 24.95 4.36 -9.10
C GLY A 156 24.28 5.74 -9.11
N LEU A 157 22.94 5.77 -9.14
CA LEU A 157 22.17 7.01 -9.09
C LEU A 157 22.23 7.60 -7.68
N ARG A 158 22.24 8.93 -7.60
CA ARG A 158 21.98 9.64 -6.34
C ARG A 158 20.54 9.37 -5.91
N VAL A 159 20.34 9.22 -4.60
CA VAL A 159 19.00 9.20 -3.97
C VAL A 159 18.90 10.40 -3.05
N VAL A 160 17.81 11.16 -3.16
CA VAL A 160 17.58 12.40 -2.41
C VAL A 160 16.26 12.30 -1.64
N GLY A 161 16.32 12.51 -0.32
CA GLY A 161 15.13 12.65 0.51
C GLY A 161 14.48 14.02 0.33
N LEU A 162 13.19 14.04 -0.02
CA LEU A 162 12.51 15.28 -0.41
C LEU A 162 11.75 15.96 0.74
N ASN A 163 11.46 15.25 1.81
CA ASN A 163 10.51 15.72 2.82
C ASN A 163 11.20 16.21 4.11
N VAL A 164 10.39 16.74 5.03
CA VAL A 164 10.81 17.23 6.35
C VAL A 164 10.23 16.39 7.47
N PRO A 165 10.80 16.44 8.69
CA PRO A 165 10.31 15.66 9.81
C PRO A 165 8.80 15.82 10.07
N ARG A 166 8.10 14.72 10.36
CA ARG A 166 6.62 14.65 10.42
C ARG A 166 6.01 15.55 11.49
N GLU A 167 6.76 15.95 12.51
CA GLU A 167 6.36 16.93 13.51
C GLU A 167 5.99 18.28 12.92
N ILE A 168 6.55 18.65 11.76
CA ILE A 168 6.26 19.91 11.07
C ILE A 168 4.85 19.87 10.45
N PRO A 169 4.53 18.97 9.49
CA PRO A 169 3.16 18.87 8.97
C PRO A 169 2.15 18.48 10.06
N ARG A 170 2.55 17.78 11.13
CA ARG A 170 1.68 17.54 12.30
C ARG A 170 1.39 18.80 13.10
N ALA A 171 2.33 19.72 13.23
CA ALA A 171 2.08 21.03 13.84
C ALA A 171 1.07 21.82 13.00
N VAL A 172 1.26 21.85 11.67
CA VAL A 172 0.33 22.50 10.74
C VAL A 172 -1.07 21.89 10.78
N ASN A 173 -1.18 20.55 10.78
CA ASN A 173 -2.47 19.88 10.92
C ASN A 173 -3.21 20.22 12.23
N ARG A 174 -2.49 20.48 13.32
CA ARG A 174 -3.09 20.80 14.62
C ARG A 174 -3.51 22.26 14.77
N GLY A 175 -2.77 23.20 14.17
CA GLY A 175 -2.99 24.63 14.44
C GLY A 175 -2.70 25.57 13.28
N GLY A 176 -2.64 25.07 12.05
CA GLY A 176 -2.32 25.83 10.85
C GLY A 176 -0.84 26.21 10.76
N LEU A 177 -0.47 26.99 9.76
CA LEU A 177 0.92 27.41 9.51
C LEU A 177 1.52 28.24 10.66
N GLU A 178 0.67 28.95 11.42
CA GLU A 178 1.08 29.72 12.60
C GLU A 178 1.54 28.85 13.77
N ALA A 179 1.20 27.55 13.76
CA ALA A 179 1.64 26.60 14.79
C ALA A 179 3.10 26.15 14.62
N LEU A 180 3.77 26.53 13.53
CA LEU A 180 5.18 26.24 13.32
C LEU A 180 6.05 27.08 14.28
N SER A 181 7.05 26.42 14.90
CA SER A 181 8.10 27.15 15.62
C SER A 181 8.96 27.96 14.65
N ASP A 182 9.74 28.90 15.19
CA ASP A 182 10.67 29.68 14.37
C ASP A 182 11.72 28.78 13.69
N GLU A 183 12.19 27.72 14.37
CA GLU A 183 13.11 26.75 13.74
C GLU A 183 12.42 25.97 12.61
N GLN A 184 11.18 25.53 12.82
CA GLN A 184 10.43 24.80 11.79
C GLN A 184 10.13 25.70 10.59
N ARG A 185 9.74 26.97 10.83
CA ARG A 185 9.51 27.96 9.79
C ARG A 185 10.79 28.28 9.01
N ALA A 186 11.94 28.34 9.68
CA ALA A 186 13.23 28.50 9.02
C ALA A 186 13.59 27.31 8.11
N LEU A 187 13.19 26.09 8.48
CA LEU A 187 13.46 24.88 7.69
C LEU A 187 12.60 24.77 6.42
N VAL A 188 11.33 25.16 6.51
CA VAL A 188 10.38 25.01 5.39
C VAL A 188 10.25 26.27 4.56
N GLY A 189 10.54 27.44 5.11
CA GLY A 189 10.33 28.75 4.48
C GLY A 189 8.86 29.19 4.53
N GLU A 190 8.55 30.28 3.83
CA GLU A 190 7.16 30.76 3.70
C GLU A 190 6.34 29.79 2.83
N VAL A 191 5.12 29.49 3.27
CA VAL A 191 4.16 28.61 2.56
C VAL A 191 2.84 29.33 2.41
N THR A 192 2.27 29.30 1.22
CA THR A 192 0.97 29.91 0.92
C THR A 192 -0.06 28.83 0.58
N THR A 193 -1.28 28.98 1.08
CA THR A 193 -2.41 28.08 0.76
C THR A 193 -3.32 28.63 -0.34
N GLY A 194 -3.16 29.90 -0.70
CA GLY A 194 -3.88 30.56 -1.78
C GLY A 194 -3.33 30.22 -3.16
N GLY A 195 -3.97 30.77 -4.20
CA GLY A 195 -3.46 30.74 -5.58
C GLY A 195 -4.01 29.62 -6.47
N SER A 196 -4.78 28.66 -5.93
CA SER A 196 -5.41 27.62 -6.76
C SER A 196 -6.67 27.03 -6.13
N PRO A 197 -7.87 27.48 -6.57
CA PRO A 197 -9.14 26.87 -6.18
C PRO A 197 -9.27 25.41 -6.61
N GLU A 198 -8.75 25.05 -7.79
CA GLU A 198 -8.79 23.68 -8.33
C GLU A 198 -8.03 22.70 -7.45
N HIS A 199 -6.83 23.06 -6.99
CA HIS A 199 -6.06 22.20 -6.08
C HIS A 199 -6.80 21.99 -4.77
N ARG A 200 -7.35 23.06 -4.20
CA ARG A 200 -8.16 22.96 -2.99
C ARG A 200 -9.36 22.03 -3.18
N TYR A 201 -10.02 22.11 -4.34
CA TYR A 201 -11.12 21.22 -4.69
C TYR A 201 -10.67 19.76 -4.82
N LEU A 202 -9.57 19.49 -5.54
CA LEU A 202 -8.98 18.16 -5.67
C LEU A 202 -8.67 17.55 -4.31
N ILE A 203 -7.98 18.29 -3.44
CA ILE A 203 -7.66 17.84 -2.09
C ILE A 203 -8.93 17.56 -1.28
N ALA A 204 -9.98 18.40 -1.40
CA ALA A 204 -11.27 18.10 -0.76
C ALA A 204 -11.88 16.78 -1.24
N ARG A 205 -11.77 16.46 -2.54
CA ARG A 205 -12.29 15.20 -3.09
C ARG A 205 -11.51 13.98 -2.61
N TYR A 206 -10.19 14.07 -2.45
CA TYR A 206 -9.40 12.97 -1.85
C TYR A 206 -9.89 12.56 -0.45
N PHE A 207 -10.45 13.50 0.31
CA PHE A 207 -10.99 13.21 1.65
C PHE A 207 -12.50 12.92 1.67
N GLY A 208 -13.18 13.08 0.54
CA GLY A 208 -14.59 12.72 0.36
C GLY A 208 -15.51 13.24 1.47
N ASP A 209 -16.39 12.37 1.95
CA ASP A 209 -17.39 12.67 2.98
C ASP A 209 -16.78 13.05 4.34
N THR A 210 -15.50 12.72 4.58
CA THR A 210 -14.78 13.12 5.81
C THR A 210 -14.79 14.64 5.97
N VAL A 211 -14.68 15.38 4.86
CA VAL A 211 -14.71 16.85 4.87
C VAL A 211 -16.05 17.38 5.41
N ALA A 212 -17.16 16.70 5.12
CA ALA A 212 -18.50 17.14 5.53
C ALA A 212 -18.80 16.89 7.02
N VAL A 213 -18.14 15.90 7.63
CA VAL A 213 -18.40 15.50 9.03
C VAL A 213 -17.43 16.12 10.04
N MET A 214 -16.33 16.72 9.58
CA MET A 214 -15.33 17.35 10.42
C MET A 214 -15.54 18.87 10.58
N PRO A 215 -15.03 19.50 11.65
CA PRO A 215 -15.09 20.95 11.79
C PRO A 215 -14.39 21.67 10.62
N PRO A 216 -14.87 22.83 10.15
CA PRO A 216 -14.26 23.52 8.99
C PRO A 216 -12.76 23.79 9.14
N SER A 217 -12.29 24.13 10.35
CA SER A 217 -10.88 24.36 10.63
C SER A 217 -9.99 23.13 10.45
N TRP A 218 -10.56 21.92 10.53
CA TRP A 218 -9.84 20.69 10.29
C TRP A 218 -9.37 20.61 8.84
N PHE A 219 -10.27 20.86 7.88
CA PHE A 219 -9.94 20.84 6.46
C PHE A 219 -8.93 21.95 6.12
N GLU A 220 -9.07 23.15 6.70
CA GLU A 220 -8.10 24.24 6.48
C GLU A 220 -6.68 23.85 6.91
N ASN A 221 -6.54 23.26 8.10
CA ASN A 221 -5.24 22.87 8.63
C ASN A 221 -4.62 21.72 7.82
N MET A 222 -5.45 20.76 7.41
CA MET A 222 -5.03 19.64 6.58
C MET A 222 -4.63 20.09 5.18
N TYR A 223 -5.41 20.95 4.54
CA TYR A 223 -5.06 21.55 3.26
C TYR A 223 -3.78 22.39 3.35
N ALA A 224 -3.57 23.10 4.46
CA ALA A 224 -2.32 23.81 4.72
C ALA A 224 -1.12 22.87 4.85
N ALA A 225 -1.30 21.70 5.49
CA ALA A 225 -0.27 20.67 5.56
C ALA A 225 0.04 20.06 4.18
N GLN A 226 -0.98 19.84 3.34
CA GLN A 226 -0.79 19.42 1.94
C GLN A 226 0.05 20.44 1.16
N CYS A 227 -0.31 21.71 1.22
CA CYS A 227 0.45 22.78 0.56
C CYS A 227 1.90 22.86 1.07
N LEU A 228 2.11 22.66 2.38
CA LEU A 228 3.45 22.61 2.96
C LEU A 228 4.27 21.45 2.38
N TRP A 229 3.69 20.25 2.24
CA TRP A 229 4.37 19.12 1.61
C TRP A 229 4.77 19.41 0.16
N ASP A 230 3.86 19.95 -0.65
CA ASP A 230 4.16 20.29 -2.05
C ASP A 230 5.32 21.29 -2.16
N VAL A 231 5.27 22.36 -1.36
CA VAL A 231 6.29 23.42 -1.37
C VAL A 231 7.64 22.88 -0.88
N VAL A 232 7.63 22.09 0.19
CA VAL A 232 8.84 21.46 0.73
C VAL A 232 9.49 20.57 -0.32
N MET A 233 8.72 19.72 -0.99
CA MET A 233 9.25 18.81 -2.00
C MET A 233 9.75 19.56 -3.24
N ALA A 234 8.99 20.54 -3.74
CA ALA A 234 9.42 21.39 -4.85
C ALA A 234 10.74 22.11 -4.55
N ARG A 235 10.89 22.69 -3.35
CA ARG A 235 12.15 23.32 -2.90
C ARG A 235 13.30 22.30 -2.78
N SER A 236 13.02 21.10 -2.28
CA SER A 236 14.02 20.02 -2.21
C SER A 236 14.52 19.61 -3.59
N ILE A 237 13.62 19.47 -4.56
CA ILE A 237 13.94 19.18 -5.96
C ILE A 237 14.84 20.28 -6.52
N LEU A 238 14.41 21.55 -6.42
CA LEU A 238 15.15 22.69 -6.96
C LEU A 238 16.53 22.89 -6.32
N ALA A 239 16.69 22.56 -5.04
CA ALA A 239 17.95 22.68 -4.32
C ALA A 239 18.96 21.56 -4.66
N ASN A 240 18.48 20.38 -5.08
CA ASN A 240 19.32 19.20 -5.30
C ASN A 240 19.52 18.82 -6.77
N LEU A 241 18.80 19.46 -7.69
CA LEU A 241 18.91 19.23 -9.13
C LEU A 241 20.09 20.02 -9.72
N ARG A 242 21.12 19.33 -10.22
CA ARG A 242 22.28 19.95 -10.88
C ARG A 242 22.00 20.24 -12.36
N PRO A 243 22.74 21.14 -13.05
CA PRO A 243 22.43 21.59 -14.41
C PRO A 243 22.23 20.52 -15.49
N ASP A 244 22.88 19.36 -15.41
CA ASP A 244 22.75 18.30 -16.43
C ASP A 244 21.90 17.11 -15.99
N GLU A 245 21.42 17.12 -14.74
CA GLU A 245 20.66 16.01 -14.17
C GLU A 245 19.18 16.03 -14.60
N THR A 246 18.54 14.86 -14.66
CA THR A 246 17.07 14.76 -14.60
C THR A 246 16.72 14.08 -13.28
N MET A 247 15.83 14.72 -12.50
CA MET A 247 15.33 14.10 -11.26
C MET A 247 14.04 13.35 -11.53
N VAL A 248 14.05 12.04 -11.29
CA VAL A 248 12.87 11.19 -11.27
C VAL A 248 12.37 11.11 -9.83
N VAL A 249 11.13 11.53 -9.59
CA VAL A 249 10.55 11.64 -8.25
C VAL A 249 9.42 10.64 -8.11
N ILE A 250 9.49 9.75 -7.12
CA ILE A 250 8.39 8.86 -6.74
C ILE A 250 7.67 9.48 -5.55
N VAL A 251 6.38 9.81 -5.74
CA VAL A 251 5.57 10.59 -4.80
C VAL A 251 4.09 10.26 -4.97
N GLY A 252 3.29 10.33 -3.90
CA GLY A 252 1.86 10.06 -3.94
C GLY A 252 1.13 10.86 -5.04
N THR A 253 0.18 10.24 -5.75
CA THR A 253 -0.55 10.86 -6.88
C THR A 253 -1.20 12.19 -6.54
N GLY A 254 -1.64 12.40 -5.29
CA GLY A 254 -2.22 13.67 -4.84
C GLY A 254 -1.26 14.87 -4.89
N HIS A 255 0.05 14.64 -5.04
CA HIS A 255 1.07 15.67 -5.24
C HIS A 255 1.40 15.93 -6.73
N VAL A 256 0.81 15.16 -7.65
CA VAL A 256 1.16 15.16 -9.09
C VAL A 256 -0.05 15.51 -9.96
N ALA A 257 -1.21 14.91 -9.67
CA ALA A 257 -2.39 14.95 -10.51
C ALA A 257 -2.80 16.37 -10.93
N TYR A 258 -3.20 16.50 -12.19
CA TYR A 258 -3.70 17.71 -12.83
C TYR A 258 -2.73 18.89 -12.88
N ASP A 259 -1.45 18.64 -12.63
CA ASP A 259 -0.41 19.67 -12.45
C ASP A 259 -0.69 20.63 -11.28
N LEU A 260 -1.45 20.19 -10.28
CA LEU A 260 -1.93 21.06 -9.21
C LEU A 260 -1.06 21.01 -7.95
N GLY A 261 -0.16 20.03 -7.82
CA GLY A 261 0.72 19.84 -6.66
C GLY A 261 2.14 20.38 -6.87
N ILE A 262 3.12 19.48 -6.89
CA ILE A 262 4.56 19.79 -6.95
C ILE A 262 4.93 20.52 -8.25
N SER A 263 4.39 20.13 -9.41
CA SER A 263 4.72 20.78 -10.69
C SER A 263 4.36 22.27 -10.67
N ARG A 264 3.16 22.63 -10.18
CA ARG A 264 2.79 24.03 -9.90
C ARG A 264 3.76 24.70 -8.92
N ARG A 265 4.11 24.05 -7.80
CA ARG A 265 5.02 24.66 -6.81
C ARG A 265 6.42 24.88 -7.36
N ILE A 266 6.92 24.02 -8.23
CA ILE A 266 8.17 24.26 -8.96
C ILE A 266 8.05 25.55 -9.79
N ALA A 267 6.94 25.73 -10.52
CA ALA A 267 6.72 26.94 -11.31
C ALA A 267 6.62 28.19 -10.43
N ASP A 268 5.88 28.13 -9.32
CA ASP A 268 5.74 29.22 -8.34
C ASP A 268 7.13 29.67 -7.81
N GLU A 269 7.96 28.72 -7.38
CA GLU A 269 9.28 29.00 -6.81
C GLU A 269 10.27 29.57 -7.84
N LEU A 270 10.24 29.08 -9.08
CA LEU A 270 11.06 29.63 -10.18
C LEU A 270 10.62 31.06 -10.52
N ALA A 271 9.31 31.31 -10.62
CA ALA A 271 8.76 32.64 -10.90
C ALA A 271 9.13 33.64 -9.79
N ALA A 272 8.97 33.25 -8.52
CA ALA A 272 9.35 34.07 -7.37
C ALA A 272 10.85 34.40 -7.35
N ALA A 273 11.70 33.47 -7.83
CA ALA A 273 13.15 33.67 -7.94
C ALA A 273 13.59 34.38 -9.24
N GLY A 274 12.66 34.76 -10.14
CA GLY A 274 12.99 35.34 -11.45
C GLY A 274 13.77 34.38 -12.37
N ARG A 275 13.62 33.06 -12.18
CA ARG A 275 14.27 32.02 -12.96
C ARG A 275 13.37 31.57 -14.11
N PRO A 276 13.95 31.12 -15.25
CA PRO A 276 13.15 30.59 -16.34
C PRO A 276 12.37 29.34 -15.90
N ALA A 277 11.24 29.10 -16.57
CA ALA A 277 10.45 27.89 -16.40
C ALA A 277 11.31 26.63 -16.66
N MET A 278 10.98 25.57 -15.96
CA MET A 278 11.66 24.28 -16.06
C MET A 278 10.70 23.24 -16.64
N ALA A 279 11.20 22.41 -17.55
CA ALA A 279 10.41 21.31 -18.10
C ALA A 279 10.16 20.26 -17.00
N VAL A 280 8.90 20.09 -16.62
CA VAL A 280 8.42 19.05 -15.71
C VAL A 280 7.53 18.12 -16.53
N ALA A 281 7.71 16.81 -16.39
CA ALA A 281 6.80 15.81 -16.92
C ALA A 281 6.10 15.10 -15.76
N THR A 282 4.81 14.81 -15.91
CA THR A 282 3.99 14.13 -14.92
C THR A 282 3.51 12.78 -15.42
N PHE A 283 3.48 11.80 -14.51
CA PHE A 283 2.92 10.48 -14.74
C PHE A 283 1.95 10.15 -13.62
N CYS A 284 0.74 9.69 -13.96
CA CYS A 284 -0.24 9.22 -12.99
C CYS A 284 -0.65 7.76 -13.28
N PRO A 285 -0.67 6.88 -12.27
CA PRO A 285 -1.25 5.56 -12.41
C PRO A 285 -2.78 5.66 -12.33
N VAL A 286 -3.47 4.90 -13.16
CA VAL A 286 -4.92 4.70 -13.11
C VAL A 286 -5.20 3.20 -13.00
N THR A 287 -6.30 2.84 -12.34
CA THR A 287 -6.70 1.44 -12.18
C THR A 287 -7.75 1.08 -13.21
N ALA A 288 -7.55 -0.01 -13.95
CA ALA A 288 -8.57 -0.57 -14.82
C ALA A 288 -9.59 -1.35 -13.98
N PRO A 289 -10.89 -1.18 -14.25
CA PRO A 289 -11.92 -1.94 -13.55
C PRO A 289 -11.74 -3.45 -13.77
N PRO A 290 -12.14 -4.27 -12.80
CA PRO A 290 -12.08 -5.72 -12.94
C PRO A 290 -12.96 -6.18 -14.12
N PRO A 291 -12.62 -7.32 -14.77
CA PRO A 291 -13.47 -7.89 -15.80
C PRO A 291 -14.87 -8.20 -15.24
N PRO A 292 -15.94 -8.01 -16.05
CA PRO A 292 -17.29 -8.31 -15.61
C PRO A 292 -17.42 -9.80 -15.24
N ASP A 293 -18.21 -10.07 -14.21
CA ASP A 293 -18.48 -11.44 -13.75
C ASP A 293 -19.17 -12.23 -14.88
N PRO A 294 -18.63 -13.38 -15.31
CA PRO A 294 -19.29 -14.23 -16.30
C PRO A 294 -20.67 -14.75 -15.84
N GLU A 295 -21.00 -14.72 -14.55
CA GLU A 295 -22.32 -15.08 -14.02
C GLU A 295 -23.31 -13.91 -13.96
N GLU A 296 -22.84 -12.66 -14.00
CA GLU A 296 -23.67 -11.46 -14.20
C GLU A 296 -23.69 -11.05 -15.68
N ASP A 297 -24.23 -11.90 -16.55
CA ASP A 297 -24.82 -11.42 -17.80
C ASP A 297 -26.26 -11.00 -17.49
N PRO A 298 -26.59 -9.69 -17.36
CA PRO A 298 -27.97 -9.26 -17.36
C PRO A 298 -28.52 -9.47 -18.77
N ALA A 299 -28.96 -10.69 -19.04
CA ALA A 299 -29.93 -10.99 -20.07
C ALA A 299 -31.21 -10.17 -19.78
N GLY A 300 -31.23 -8.93 -20.24
CA GLY A 300 -32.22 -7.98 -19.76
C GLY A 300 -32.26 -6.60 -20.43
N HIS A 301 -31.68 -6.41 -21.63
CA HIS A 301 -32.01 -5.25 -22.47
C HIS A 301 -32.88 -5.68 -23.66
N PRO A 302 -34.10 -5.13 -23.83
CA PRO A 302 -35.07 -5.62 -24.80
C PRO A 302 -34.84 -5.02 -26.18
N MET A 303 -33.63 -5.03 -26.74
CA MET A 303 -33.38 -4.71 -28.16
C MET A 303 -32.04 -5.31 -28.61
N GLY A 304 -32.04 -6.57 -29.06
CA GLY A 304 -30.86 -7.18 -29.70
C GLY A 304 -31.10 -8.66 -30.01
N GLY A 305 -31.31 -8.99 -31.28
CA GLY A 305 -31.70 -10.31 -31.76
C GLY A 305 -30.65 -11.40 -31.54
N GLY A 306 -31.14 -12.64 -31.49
CA GLY A 306 -30.38 -13.80 -31.04
C GLY A 306 -29.18 -14.20 -31.90
N GLY A 307 -28.19 -14.77 -31.22
CA GLY A 307 -27.08 -15.50 -31.80
C GLY A 307 -26.42 -16.34 -30.71
N LYS A 308 -26.72 -17.65 -30.67
CA LYS A 308 -25.93 -18.61 -29.88
C LYS A 308 -24.55 -18.72 -30.51
N GLY A 309 -23.57 -18.04 -29.94
CA GLY A 309 -22.15 -18.19 -30.25
C GLY A 309 -21.45 -18.99 -29.16
N MET A 310 -20.96 -20.19 -29.51
CA MET A 310 -19.92 -20.88 -28.76
C MET A 310 -18.67 -20.00 -28.72
N GLY A 311 -18.19 -19.64 -27.54
CA GLY A 311 -16.93 -18.95 -27.35
C GLY A 311 -16.40 -19.11 -25.93
N THR A 312 -15.44 -20.01 -25.75
CA THR A 312 -14.53 -20.00 -24.59
C THR A 312 -13.56 -18.84 -24.78
N GLY A 313 -13.96 -17.64 -24.39
CA GLY A 313 -13.11 -16.45 -24.36
C GLY A 313 -13.14 -15.88 -22.95
N ALA A 314 -11.98 -15.73 -22.32
CA ALA A 314 -11.86 -14.98 -21.08
C ALA A 314 -12.50 -13.60 -21.28
N ALA A 315 -13.41 -13.20 -20.39
CA ALA A 315 -13.99 -11.86 -20.42
C ALA A 315 -12.84 -10.84 -20.37
N THR A 316 -12.73 -10.02 -21.41
CA THR A 316 -11.69 -8.98 -21.47
C THR A 316 -12.03 -7.90 -20.46
N ALA A 317 -11.09 -7.56 -19.58
CA ALA A 317 -11.26 -6.46 -18.62
C ALA A 317 -11.66 -5.16 -19.34
N SER A 318 -12.59 -4.42 -18.73
CA SER A 318 -12.99 -3.11 -19.25
C SER A 318 -11.81 -2.14 -19.16
N PRO A 319 -11.61 -1.26 -20.16
CA PRO A 319 -10.51 -0.31 -20.12
C PRO A 319 -10.72 0.72 -19.02
N ALA A 320 -9.63 1.25 -18.46
CA ALA A 320 -9.69 2.39 -17.56
C ALA A 320 -10.18 3.63 -18.30
N SER A 321 -10.75 4.58 -17.58
CA SER A 321 -11.13 5.90 -18.09
C SER A 321 -10.51 6.98 -17.21
N PHE A 322 -10.04 8.06 -17.84
CA PHE A 322 -9.39 9.16 -17.14
C PHE A 322 -9.55 10.45 -17.94
N THR A 323 -9.50 11.61 -17.27
CA THR A 323 -9.41 12.89 -17.95
C THR A 323 -8.01 13.07 -18.54
N ARG A 324 -7.91 13.56 -19.78
CA ARG A 324 -6.62 13.74 -20.46
C ARG A 324 -5.73 14.80 -19.83
N SER A 325 -6.25 15.62 -18.92
CA SER A 325 -5.46 16.56 -18.12
C SER A 325 -4.91 15.96 -16.81
N LEU A 326 -5.15 14.68 -16.52
CA LEU A 326 -4.73 14.04 -15.27
C LEU A 326 -3.20 14.11 -15.07
N ALA A 327 -2.43 13.92 -16.14
CA ALA A 327 -0.98 14.06 -16.22
C ALA A 327 -0.55 14.08 -17.70
N ASP A 328 0.71 14.37 -17.99
CA ASP A 328 1.28 14.24 -19.35
C ASP A 328 1.23 12.79 -19.84
N PHE A 329 1.49 11.85 -18.92
CA PHE A 329 1.46 10.42 -19.19
C PHE A 329 0.61 9.68 -18.16
N VAL A 330 -0.11 8.66 -18.61
CA VAL A 330 -0.91 7.79 -17.75
C VAL A 330 -0.48 6.34 -17.93
N GLY A 331 -0.34 5.60 -16.84
CA GLY A 331 -0.16 4.15 -16.87
C GLY A 331 -1.37 3.43 -16.30
N VAL A 332 -1.90 2.47 -17.04
CA VAL A 332 -3.08 1.72 -16.63
C VAL A 332 -2.66 0.41 -15.96
N PHE A 333 -3.00 0.25 -14.68
CA PHE A 333 -2.69 -0.92 -13.88
C PHE A 333 -3.95 -1.78 -13.66
N PRO A 334 -3.84 -3.11 -13.56
CA PRO A 334 -4.98 -3.95 -13.24
C PRO A 334 -5.44 -3.70 -11.80
N ASP A 335 -6.75 -3.81 -11.54
CA ASP A 335 -7.25 -3.91 -10.19
C ASP A 335 -6.74 -5.21 -9.53
N ALA A 336 -5.97 -5.06 -8.45
CA ALA A 336 -5.45 -6.18 -7.67
C ALA A 336 -6.53 -6.84 -6.79
N GLY A 337 -7.78 -6.38 -6.84
CA GLY A 337 -8.89 -6.92 -6.07
C GLY A 337 -8.83 -6.55 -4.59
N GLY A 338 -8.15 -5.45 -4.24
CA GLY A 338 -8.02 -4.97 -2.86
C GLY A 338 -7.18 -5.86 -1.93
N VAL A 339 -6.53 -6.92 -2.44
CA VAL A 339 -5.61 -7.73 -1.63
C VAL A 339 -4.26 -7.03 -1.56
N GLU A 340 -4.00 -6.44 -0.38
CA GLU A 340 -2.71 -5.82 -0.08
C GLU A 340 -1.54 -6.81 -0.26
N ALA A 341 -0.45 -6.34 -0.86
CA ALA A 341 0.74 -7.17 -1.08
C ALA A 341 1.34 -7.70 0.23
N TYR A 342 1.15 -6.96 1.33
CA TYR A 342 1.60 -7.32 2.65
C TYR A 342 0.49 -7.18 3.70
N PRO A 343 0.50 -8.01 4.76
CA PRO A 343 -0.54 -7.99 5.77
C PRO A 343 -0.56 -6.68 6.57
N GLN A 344 -1.75 -6.13 6.77
CA GLN A 344 -2.00 -5.02 7.69
C GLN A 344 -2.70 -5.52 8.95
N LEU A 345 -2.01 -5.42 10.09
CA LEU A 345 -2.51 -6.01 11.34
C LEU A 345 -3.63 -5.17 12.00
N GLY A 346 -3.63 -3.86 11.79
CA GLY A 346 -4.66 -2.96 12.30
C GLY A 346 -4.58 -2.65 13.80
N PHE A 347 -3.41 -2.22 14.27
CA PHE A 347 -3.26 -1.57 15.57
C PHE A 347 -2.16 -0.50 15.57
N GLN A 348 -2.22 0.41 16.54
CA GLN A 348 -1.25 1.47 16.75
C GLN A 348 -0.45 1.23 18.03
N LEU A 349 0.85 1.51 17.96
CA LEU A 349 1.76 1.47 19.09
C LEU A 349 2.06 2.87 19.62
N THR A 350 2.22 2.94 20.94
CA THR A 350 2.84 4.06 21.64
C THR A 350 3.96 3.56 22.53
N GLU A 351 4.87 4.45 22.90
CA GLU A 351 5.98 4.13 23.81
C GLU A 351 5.67 4.67 25.20
N LYS A 352 5.92 3.86 26.22
CA LYS A 352 5.84 4.22 27.63
C LYS A 352 7.11 3.73 28.33
N ASP A 353 7.34 4.17 29.56
CA ASP A 353 8.55 3.85 30.34
C ASP A 353 8.83 2.33 30.45
N GLU A 354 7.81 1.49 30.34
CA GLU A 354 7.89 0.02 30.45
C GLU A 354 7.87 -0.73 29.10
N GLY A 355 7.95 0.00 27.97
CA GLY A 355 8.04 -0.56 26.62
C GLY A 355 6.89 -0.19 25.68
N SER A 356 6.77 -0.94 24.58
CA SER A 356 5.77 -0.69 23.53
C SER A 356 4.37 -1.13 23.99
N THR A 357 3.43 -0.20 23.99
CA THR A 357 2.04 -0.43 24.38
C THR A 357 1.11 -0.19 23.20
N VAL A 358 0.09 -1.02 23.03
CA VAL A 358 -0.98 -0.81 22.05
C VAL A 358 -1.82 0.39 22.50
N SER A 359 -1.81 1.48 21.73
CA SER A 359 -2.64 2.65 22.01
C SER A 359 -4.04 2.51 21.43
N MET A 360 -4.15 1.87 20.27
CA MET A 360 -5.40 1.75 19.52
C MET A 360 -5.42 0.44 18.74
N VAL A 361 -6.60 -0.15 18.57
CA VAL A 361 -6.86 -1.27 17.65
C VAL A 361 -8.03 -0.85 16.78
N TRP A 362 -7.87 -0.90 15.46
CA TRP A 362 -8.96 -0.54 14.56
C TRP A 362 -10.03 -1.64 14.55
N PRO A 363 -11.32 -1.30 14.52
CA PRO A 363 -12.40 -2.27 14.30
C PRO A 363 -12.18 -3.05 13.00
N ASP A 364 -12.72 -4.27 12.93
CA ASP A 364 -12.68 -5.14 11.75
C ASP A 364 -11.26 -5.51 11.23
N SER A 365 -10.25 -5.32 12.08
CA SER A 365 -8.86 -5.68 11.79
C SER A 365 -8.49 -7.10 12.23
N ILE A 366 -7.37 -7.62 11.69
CA ILE A 366 -6.77 -8.88 12.14
C ILE A 366 -6.46 -8.83 13.64
N ALA A 367 -5.95 -7.70 14.13
CA ALA A 367 -5.62 -7.51 15.55
C ALA A 367 -6.86 -7.53 16.45
N ALA A 368 -7.96 -6.88 16.03
CA ALA A 368 -9.22 -6.92 16.76
C ALA A 368 -9.79 -8.34 16.82
N ALA A 369 -9.83 -9.04 15.69
CA ALA A 369 -10.32 -10.42 15.61
C ALA A 369 -9.48 -11.40 16.45
N ALA A 370 -8.18 -11.14 16.58
CA ALA A 370 -7.29 -11.92 17.45
C ALA A 370 -7.44 -11.60 18.95
N GLY A 371 -8.13 -10.52 19.30
CA GLY A 371 -8.34 -10.09 20.68
C GLY A 371 -7.22 -9.24 21.27
N LEU A 372 -6.37 -8.63 20.43
CA LEU A 372 -5.44 -7.58 20.87
C LEU A 372 -6.25 -6.35 21.31
N ALA A 373 -5.84 -5.69 22.38
CA ALA A 373 -6.59 -4.59 22.98
C ALA A 373 -5.71 -3.38 23.28
N SER A 374 -6.35 -2.20 23.30
CA SER A 374 -5.70 -0.99 23.81
C SER A 374 -5.27 -1.19 25.27
N GLY A 375 -4.05 -0.77 25.59
CA GLY A 375 -3.42 -0.97 26.89
C GLY A 375 -2.54 -2.22 26.98
N ASP A 376 -2.60 -3.14 26.01
CA ASP A 376 -1.70 -4.29 25.97
C ASP A 376 -0.25 -3.85 25.81
N ARG A 377 0.61 -4.32 26.71
CA ARG A 377 2.05 -4.12 26.60
C ARG A 377 2.68 -5.28 25.86
N ILE A 378 3.33 -5.02 24.72
CA ILE A 378 3.97 -6.06 23.92
C ILE A 378 5.29 -6.45 24.58
N VAL A 379 5.39 -7.71 25.02
CA VAL A 379 6.58 -8.26 25.68
C VAL A 379 7.46 -9.01 24.67
N ASP A 380 6.83 -9.72 23.73
CA ASP A 380 7.47 -10.64 22.81
C ASP A 380 6.64 -10.77 21.53
N LEU A 381 7.34 -10.99 20.41
CA LEU A 381 6.78 -11.33 19.11
C LEU A 381 7.49 -12.59 18.61
N ASN A 382 6.77 -13.68 18.39
CA ASN A 382 7.28 -14.97 17.90
C ASN A 382 8.50 -15.52 18.68
N GLY A 383 8.55 -15.30 19.99
CA GLY A 383 9.66 -15.73 20.85
C GLY A 383 10.81 -14.71 20.94
N VAL A 384 10.73 -13.60 20.19
CA VAL A 384 11.73 -12.54 20.19
C VAL A 384 11.23 -11.39 21.07
N ARG A 385 12.04 -10.99 22.05
CA ARG A 385 11.78 -9.80 22.88
C ARG A 385 12.42 -8.58 22.23
N PRO A 386 11.65 -7.66 21.65
CA PRO A 386 12.20 -6.47 21.03
C PRO A 386 12.86 -5.57 22.09
N ALA A 387 14.06 -5.08 21.83
CA ALA A 387 14.78 -4.15 22.71
C ALA A 387 14.22 -2.73 22.65
N SER A 388 13.46 -2.39 21.60
CA SER A 388 12.88 -1.06 21.41
C SER A 388 11.60 -1.10 20.58
N ARG A 389 10.85 0.01 20.56
CA ARG A 389 9.72 0.18 19.64
C ARG A 389 10.14 0.06 18.17
N SER A 390 11.32 0.56 17.82
CA SER A 390 11.87 0.51 16.46
C SER A 390 12.07 -0.94 15.99
N GLU A 391 12.66 -1.76 16.85
CA GLU A 391 12.87 -3.17 16.57
C GLU A 391 11.54 -3.92 16.47
N LEU A 392 10.59 -3.68 17.38
CA LEU A 392 9.26 -4.26 17.28
C LEU A 392 8.58 -3.91 15.94
N ARG A 393 8.67 -2.65 15.50
CA ARG A 393 8.08 -2.23 14.21
C ARG A 393 8.78 -2.86 13.02
N THR A 394 10.09 -3.10 13.11
CA THR A 394 10.86 -3.83 12.09
C THR A 394 10.43 -5.29 12.02
N LEU A 395 10.26 -5.95 13.17
CA LEU A 395 9.79 -7.34 13.24
C LEU A 395 8.36 -7.47 12.68
N LEU A 396 7.47 -6.52 12.98
CA LEU A 396 6.12 -6.48 12.42
C LEU A 396 6.13 -6.22 10.91
N ALA A 397 7.04 -5.35 10.43
CA ALA A 397 7.19 -5.12 9.00
C ALA A 397 7.72 -6.35 8.26
N ALA A 398 8.41 -7.28 8.92
CA ALA A 398 8.90 -8.51 8.31
C ALA A 398 7.83 -9.62 8.20
N THR A 399 6.60 -9.40 8.71
CA THR A 399 5.54 -10.41 8.64
C THR A 399 4.97 -10.52 7.24
N GLU A 400 4.72 -11.75 6.80
CA GLU A 400 4.19 -12.07 5.47
C GLU A 400 2.83 -12.75 5.57
N TRP A 401 2.10 -12.76 4.45
CA TRP A 401 0.95 -13.64 4.30
C TRP A 401 1.35 -15.11 4.49
N ARG A 402 0.39 -15.93 4.89
CA ARG A 402 0.54 -17.37 5.19
C ARG A 402 1.45 -17.66 6.39
N GLN A 403 1.45 -16.75 7.36
CA GLN A 403 2.19 -16.89 8.62
C GLN A 403 1.27 -16.82 9.83
N ARG A 404 1.76 -17.37 10.94
CA ARG A 404 1.24 -17.11 12.28
C ARG A 404 2.13 -16.07 12.96
N VAL A 405 1.51 -15.07 13.58
CA VAL A 405 2.22 -14.10 14.43
C VAL A 405 1.68 -14.22 15.85
N GLY A 406 2.53 -14.71 16.76
CA GLY A 406 2.24 -14.84 18.19
C GLY A 406 2.85 -13.68 18.98
N PHE A 407 2.01 -12.97 19.71
CA PHE A 407 2.39 -11.93 20.66
C PHE A 407 2.30 -12.49 22.08
N LEU A 408 3.30 -12.21 22.91
CA LEU A 408 3.11 -12.23 24.35
C LEU A 408 2.80 -10.81 24.81
N VAL A 409 1.63 -10.61 25.39
CA VAL A 409 1.22 -9.31 25.91
C VAL A 409 1.05 -9.36 27.41
N GLU A 410 1.32 -8.26 28.10
CA GLU A 410 0.91 -8.08 29.47
C GLU A 410 -0.37 -7.25 29.53
N ARG A 411 -1.40 -7.83 30.15
CA ARG A 411 -2.73 -7.23 30.33
C ARG A 411 -3.17 -7.42 31.77
N GLY A 412 -3.42 -6.33 32.49
CA GLY A 412 -3.86 -6.40 33.89
C GLY A 412 -2.86 -7.09 34.83
N GLY A 413 -1.56 -7.02 34.53
CA GLY A 413 -0.50 -7.65 35.33
C GLY A 413 -0.29 -9.15 35.09
N ALA A 414 -0.98 -9.74 34.11
CA ALA A 414 -0.78 -11.11 33.68
C ALA A 414 -0.28 -11.16 32.24
N GLN A 415 0.57 -12.14 31.92
CA GLN A 415 0.98 -12.42 30.56
C GLN A 415 -0.07 -13.28 29.85
N GLN A 416 -0.40 -12.91 28.62
CA GLN A 416 -1.34 -13.62 27.76
C GLN A 416 -0.73 -13.74 26.36
N GLU A 417 -0.89 -14.91 25.73
CA GLU A 417 -0.60 -15.04 24.31
C GLU A 417 -1.78 -14.56 23.47
N VAL A 418 -1.50 -13.70 22.50
CA VAL A 418 -2.44 -13.26 21.46
C VAL A 418 -1.82 -13.62 20.13
N ALA A 419 -2.50 -14.40 19.30
CA ALA A 419 -1.95 -14.85 18.03
C ALA A 419 -2.87 -14.53 16.86
N MET A 420 -2.25 -14.24 15.73
CA MET A 420 -2.89 -13.85 14.48
C MET A 420 -2.50 -14.85 13.40
N LEU A 421 -3.46 -15.30 12.60
CA LEU A 421 -3.21 -16.00 11.35
C LEU A 421 -3.31 -14.97 10.21
N LEU A 422 -2.21 -14.76 9.49
CA LEU A 422 -2.14 -13.77 8.43
C LEU A 422 -2.46 -14.45 7.11
N TYR A 423 -3.74 -14.44 6.73
CA TYR A 423 -4.18 -14.88 5.41
C TYR A 423 -5.01 -13.79 4.73
N PRO A 424 -4.90 -13.63 3.40
CA PRO A 424 -5.70 -12.65 2.66
C PRO A 424 -7.18 -12.85 2.98
N LYS A 425 -7.88 -11.77 3.32
CA LYS A 425 -9.33 -11.83 3.48
C LYS A 425 -9.95 -11.83 2.08
N VAL A 426 -10.47 -12.97 1.65
CA VAL A 426 -11.34 -13.08 0.48
C VAL A 426 -12.77 -12.87 0.96
N ASP A 427 -13.47 -11.85 0.46
CA ASP A 427 -14.84 -11.60 0.89
C ASP A 427 -15.75 -12.69 0.34
N ILE A 428 -16.69 -13.09 1.18
CA ILE A 428 -17.61 -14.19 0.96
C ILE A 428 -18.98 -13.70 0.46
N GLY A 429 -19.24 -12.39 0.52
CA GLY A 429 -20.53 -11.79 0.20
C GLY A 429 -20.65 -11.20 -1.21
N GLU A 430 -19.53 -10.95 -1.88
CA GLU A 430 -19.48 -10.31 -3.20
C GLU A 430 -18.44 -11.03 -4.08
N PRO A 431 -18.82 -11.59 -5.25
CA PRO A 431 -17.92 -12.29 -6.19
C PRO A 431 -16.71 -11.47 -6.70
N ALA A 432 -16.65 -10.18 -6.39
CA ALA A 432 -15.68 -9.22 -6.91
C ALA A 432 -14.34 -9.17 -6.17
N THR A 433 -14.11 -9.93 -5.10
CA THR A 433 -13.08 -9.57 -4.11
C THR A 433 -11.66 -10.08 -4.32
N ALA A 434 -11.37 -10.72 -5.45
CA ALA A 434 -10.09 -10.57 -6.16
C ALA A 434 -10.09 -11.43 -7.43
N PRO A 435 -9.66 -10.91 -8.60
CA PRO A 435 -9.61 -11.69 -9.82
C PRO A 435 -8.85 -13.02 -9.64
N GLY A 436 -9.46 -14.12 -10.08
CA GLY A 436 -8.91 -15.47 -9.98
C GLY A 436 -9.12 -16.16 -8.64
N TRP A 437 -9.65 -15.51 -7.60
CA TRP A 437 -9.96 -16.15 -6.32
C TRP A 437 -11.40 -16.67 -6.28
N SER A 438 -11.59 -17.84 -5.68
CA SER A 438 -12.94 -18.35 -5.39
C SER A 438 -12.97 -19.10 -4.07
N ILE A 439 -14.15 -19.15 -3.47
CA ILE A 439 -14.37 -19.82 -2.19
C ILE A 439 -15.53 -20.79 -2.30
N ALA A 440 -15.49 -21.85 -1.49
CA ALA A 440 -16.59 -22.78 -1.34
C ALA A 440 -16.68 -23.27 0.10
N THR A 441 -17.86 -23.70 0.53
CA THR A 441 -18.03 -24.41 1.80
C THR A 441 -17.23 -25.71 1.77
N ALA A 442 -16.42 -25.98 2.80
CA ALA A 442 -15.61 -27.18 2.93
C ALA A 442 -16.21 -28.15 3.96
N ALA A 443 -16.06 -29.45 3.72
CA ALA A 443 -16.35 -30.46 4.73
C ALA A 443 -15.30 -30.42 5.86
N ASP A 444 -15.57 -31.12 6.96
CA ASP A 444 -14.60 -31.29 8.05
C ASP A 444 -13.30 -31.92 7.51
N VAL A 445 -12.19 -31.30 7.86
CA VAL A 445 -10.86 -31.66 7.37
C VAL A 445 -10.17 -32.55 8.41
N ASP A 446 -9.72 -33.73 7.99
CA ASP A 446 -8.73 -34.52 8.71
C ASP A 446 -7.35 -34.25 8.09
N PRO A 447 -6.47 -33.47 8.75
CA PRO A 447 -5.16 -33.11 8.21
C PRO A 447 -4.23 -34.30 7.97
N GLU A 448 -4.43 -35.43 8.65
CA GLU A 448 -3.57 -36.61 8.50
C GLU A 448 -4.05 -37.53 7.35
N ALA A 449 -5.34 -37.45 6.99
CA ALA A 449 -5.90 -38.20 5.88
C ALA A 449 -5.15 -37.92 4.57
N GLY A 450 -4.95 -38.97 3.76
CA GLY A 450 -4.34 -38.85 2.43
C GLY A 450 -5.32 -38.42 1.33
N SER A 451 -6.58 -38.19 1.69
CA SER A 451 -7.63 -37.82 0.75
C SER A 451 -7.67 -36.30 0.54
N PRO A 452 -7.97 -35.83 -0.68
CA PRO A 452 -8.27 -34.42 -0.93
C PRO A 452 -9.41 -33.90 -0.07
N VAL A 453 -9.35 -32.62 0.30
CA VAL A 453 -10.48 -31.91 0.90
C VAL A 453 -11.63 -31.87 -0.10
N VAL A 454 -12.84 -32.14 0.40
CA VAL A 454 -14.06 -32.16 -0.39
C VAL A 454 -14.92 -30.95 -0.02
N GLU A 455 -15.57 -30.36 -1.02
CA GLU A 455 -16.59 -29.35 -0.79
C GLU A 455 -17.77 -29.93 -0.02
N ALA A 456 -18.24 -29.20 0.98
CA ALA A 456 -19.49 -29.52 1.63
C ALA A 456 -20.66 -28.91 0.85
N GLY A 457 -21.83 -29.55 0.95
CA GLY A 457 -23.07 -28.99 0.41
C GLY A 457 -23.42 -27.63 1.01
N ALA A 458 -24.37 -26.92 0.41
CA ALA A 458 -24.73 -25.55 0.77
C ALA A 458 -25.22 -25.43 2.24
N ASP A 459 -24.29 -25.13 3.14
CA ASP A 459 -24.55 -24.64 4.50
C ASP A 459 -24.41 -23.11 4.50
N PRO A 460 -25.44 -22.35 4.91
CA PRO A 460 -25.40 -20.90 4.93
C PRO A 460 -24.41 -20.29 5.96
N ARG A 461 -23.81 -21.07 6.87
CA ARG A 461 -22.77 -20.62 7.81
C ARG A 461 -21.66 -21.65 7.98
N PRO A 462 -20.79 -21.84 6.97
CA PRO A 462 -19.76 -22.87 7.03
C PRO A 462 -18.75 -22.58 8.15
N ARG A 463 -18.47 -23.59 8.97
CA ARG A 463 -17.31 -23.55 9.89
C ARG A 463 -15.99 -23.58 9.12
N SER A 464 -15.99 -24.16 7.93
CA SER A 464 -14.80 -24.38 7.11
C SER A 464 -15.01 -23.88 5.68
N ILE A 465 -14.08 -23.08 5.15
CA ILE A 465 -14.16 -22.51 3.80
C ILE A 465 -12.92 -22.95 3.01
N LEU A 466 -13.13 -23.55 1.85
CA LEU A 466 -12.10 -23.90 0.89
C LEU A 466 -11.84 -22.71 -0.03
N VAL A 467 -10.62 -22.20 0.00
CA VAL A 467 -10.17 -21.09 -0.84
C VAL A 467 -9.36 -21.64 -2.01
N ARG A 468 -9.65 -21.12 -3.21
CA ARG A 468 -8.99 -21.47 -4.46
C ARG A 468 -8.46 -20.24 -5.17
N ARG A 469 -7.45 -20.47 -6.00
CA ARG A 469 -6.94 -19.52 -6.97
C ARG A 469 -6.85 -20.19 -8.33
N ASP A 470 -7.47 -19.61 -9.34
CA ASP A 470 -7.55 -20.14 -10.72
C ASP A 470 -8.05 -21.60 -10.75
N GLY A 471 -9.02 -21.91 -9.87
CA GLY A 471 -9.57 -23.26 -9.70
C GLY A 471 -8.69 -24.25 -8.91
N ILE A 472 -7.47 -23.86 -8.55
CA ILE A 472 -6.53 -24.69 -7.78
C ILE A 472 -6.76 -24.47 -6.28
N PRO A 473 -6.99 -25.54 -5.48
CA PRO A 473 -7.12 -25.42 -4.03
C PRO A 473 -5.86 -24.83 -3.40
N GLN A 474 -6.06 -23.88 -2.47
CA GLN A 474 -4.97 -23.17 -1.81
C GLN A 474 -4.92 -23.50 -0.31
N TRP A 475 -6.03 -23.27 0.39
CA TRP A 475 -6.16 -23.58 1.81
C TRP A 475 -7.61 -23.77 2.24
N VAL A 476 -7.82 -24.34 3.42
CA VAL A 476 -9.08 -24.33 4.14
C VAL A 476 -8.97 -23.43 5.36
N GLU A 477 -9.87 -22.47 5.49
CA GLU A 477 -10.05 -21.67 6.70
C GLU A 477 -11.05 -22.34 7.63
N VAL A 478 -10.74 -22.44 8.91
CA VAL A 478 -11.70 -22.87 9.95
C VAL A 478 -11.92 -21.71 10.90
N ARG A 479 -13.17 -21.26 11.04
CA ARG A 479 -13.55 -20.06 11.81
C ARG A 479 -14.43 -20.41 13.01
N THR A 480 -14.17 -19.72 14.12
CA THR A 480 -15.00 -19.77 15.33
C THR A 480 -15.55 -18.37 15.60
N GLY A 481 -16.82 -18.14 15.25
CA GLY A 481 -17.35 -16.78 15.16
C GLY A 481 -16.63 -16.01 14.04
N ASP A 482 -16.17 -14.79 14.33
CA ASP A 482 -15.49 -13.95 13.34
C ASP A 482 -13.97 -14.19 13.27
N ALA A 483 -13.41 -14.97 14.20
CA ALA A 483 -11.98 -15.23 14.28
C ALA A 483 -11.57 -16.43 13.41
N LEU A 484 -10.51 -16.24 12.62
CA LEU A 484 -9.81 -17.31 11.91
C LEU A 484 -8.98 -18.12 12.90
N ASP A 485 -9.37 -19.38 13.11
CA ASP A 485 -8.82 -20.20 14.20
C ASP A 485 -7.78 -21.21 13.70
N VAL A 486 -8.03 -21.80 12.52
CA VAL A 486 -7.12 -22.74 11.88
C VAL A 486 -7.05 -22.44 10.39
N VAL A 487 -5.87 -22.62 9.80
CA VAL A 487 -5.70 -22.70 8.34
C VAL A 487 -4.99 -23.98 7.97
N HIS A 488 -5.57 -24.74 7.04
CA HIS A 488 -4.96 -25.92 6.44
C HIS A 488 -4.50 -25.59 5.01
N GLU A 489 -3.20 -25.49 4.78
CA GLU A 489 -2.67 -25.31 3.42
C GLU A 489 -2.71 -26.63 2.65
N LEU A 490 -3.06 -26.53 1.37
CA LEU A 490 -3.28 -27.67 0.50
C LEU A 490 -2.22 -27.74 -0.61
N ASP A 491 -1.91 -28.96 -1.05
CA ASP A 491 -1.22 -29.18 -2.33
C ASP A 491 -2.17 -29.00 -3.53
N ALA A 492 -1.62 -29.11 -4.74
CA ALA A 492 -2.39 -28.96 -5.99
C ALA A 492 -3.51 -30.01 -6.15
N ASP A 493 -3.40 -31.15 -5.48
CA ASP A 493 -4.41 -32.21 -5.48
C ASP A 493 -5.45 -32.02 -4.35
N GLY A 494 -5.32 -30.95 -3.55
CA GLY A 494 -6.24 -30.60 -2.46
C GLY A 494 -5.98 -31.32 -1.13
N ARG A 495 -4.78 -31.90 -0.92
CA ARG A 495 -4.44 -32.58 0.34
C ARG A 495 -3.71 -31.64 1.30
N VAL A 496 -3.94 -31.81 2.60
CA VAL A 496 -3.29 -30.97 3.62
C VAL A 496 -1.79 -31.25 3.70
N VAL A 497 -0.99 -30.19 3.57
CA VAL A 497 0.47 -30.19 3.70
C VAL A 497 0.96 -29.40 4.90
N ARG A 498 0.15 -28.48 5.43
CA ARG A 498 0.47 -27.68 6.62
C ARG A 498 -0.81 -27.29 7.35
N SER A 499 -0.79 -27.35 8.67
CA SER A 499 -1.83 -26.78 9.52
C SER A 499 -1.23 -25.69 10.40
N LEU A 500 -1.82 -24.51 10.38
CA LEU A 500 -1.51 -23.41 11.28
C LEU A 500 -2.67 -23.20 12.24
N TYR A 501 -2.35 -23.18 13.53
CA TYR A 501 -3.32 -22.99 14.61
C TYR A 501 -3.07 -21.65 15.27
N ARG A 502 -4.14 -20.86 15.41
CA ARG A 502 -4.06 -19.60 16.15
C ARG A 502 -3.73 -19.88 17.62
N THR A 503 -4.47 -20.79 18.24
CA THR A 503 -4.26 -21.23 19.62
C THR A 503 -3.36 -22.46 19.69
N GLN A 504 -2.59 -22.54 20.77
CA GLN A 504 -1.70 -23.67 21.03
C GLN A 504 -2.50 -24.96 21.23
N GLN A 505 -2.09 -26.03 20.57
CA GLN A 505 -2.63 -27.37 20.75
C GLN A 505 -2.16 -27.97 22.09
N PRO A 506 -2.82 -29.02 22.64
CA PRO A 506 -2.51 -29.57 23.97
C PRO A 506 -1.05 -30.00 24.18
N ASP A 507 -0.36 -30.36 23.10
CA ASP A 507 1.04 -30.78 23.06
C ASP A 507 2.02 -29.60 22.90
N GLY A 508 1.49 -28.38 22.74
CA GLY A 508 2.29 -27.18 22.56
C GLY A 508 2.44 -26.71 21.11
N ALA A 509 1.96 -27.49 20.14
CA ALA A 509 2.12 -27.15 18.72
C ALA A 509 1.21 -25.98 18.31
N VAL A 510 1.73 -25.12 17.44
CA VAL A 510 0.96 -24.09 16.75
C VAL A 510 1.03 -24.24 15.23
N GLU A 511 1.96 -25.06 14.75
CA GLU A 511 2.12 -25.42 13.36
C GLU A 511 2.44 -26.92 13.25
N VAL A 512 1.83 -27.59 12.27
CA VAL A 512 2.16 -28.97 11.91
C VAL A 512 2.41 -29.04 10.40
N ARG A 513 3.56 -29.57 9.99
CA ARG A 513 3.95 -29.75 8.59
C ARG A 513 3.90 -31.23 8.23
N TYR A 514 3.17 -31.58 7.19
CA TYR A 514 2.95 -32.96 6.75
C TYR A 514 3.79 -33.25 5.51
N ARG A 515 4.60 -34.31 5.56
CA ARG A 515 5.30 -34.84 4.37
C ARG A 515 4.56 -36.08 3.87
N ARG A 516 4.30 -36.12 2.57
CA ARG A 516 3.57 -37.22 1.93
C ARG A 516 4.36 -37.80 0.75
N THR A 517 4.12 -39.07 0.48
CA THR A 517 4.52 -39.74 -0.77
C THR A 517 3.77 -39.15 -1.97
N ALA A 518 4.23 -39.45 -3.19
CA ALA A 518 3.50 -39.11 -4.43
C ALA A 518 2.09 -39.74 -4.51
N GLY A 519 1.81 -40.79 -3.73
CA GLY A 519 0.49 -41.42 -3.64
C GLY A 519 -0.42 -40.84 -2.55
N GLY A 520 -0.01 -39.77 -1.86
CA GLY A 520 -0.79 -39.11 -0.81
C GLY A 520 -0.66 -39.73 0.60
N VAL A 521 0.10 -40.82 0.74
CA VAL A 521 0.36 -41.47 2.04
C VAL A 521 1.26 -40.59 2.89
N LEU A 522 0.86 -40.34 4.15
CA LEU A 522 1.63 -39.58 5.14
C LEU A 522 2.91 -40.33 5.52
N GLU A 523 4.07 -39.68 5.33
CA GLU A 523 5.38 -40.21 5.73
C GLU A 523 5.81 -39.71 7.11
N SER A 524 5.56 -38.43 7.40
CA SER A 524 5.94 -37.80 8.67
C SER A 524 5.15 -36.52 8.91
N ALA A 525 5.03 -36.13 10.18
CA ALA A 525 4.50 -34.85 10.60
C ALA A 525 5.50 -34.18 11.55
N VAL A 526 5.91 -32.95 11.23
CA VAL A 526 6.79 -32.13 12.07
C VAL A 526 5.93 -31.11 12.80
N ARG A 527 6.04 -31.08 14.13
CA ARG A 527 5.24 -30.22 15.00
C ARG A 527 6.13 -29.10 15.53
N VAL A 528 5.64 -27.86 15.47
CA VAL A 528 6.43 -26.66 15.75
C VAL A 528 5.70 -25.78 16.76
N ASP A 529 6.44 -25.27 17.73
CA ASP A 529 5.92 -24.35 18.74
C ASP A 529 5.91 -22.88 18.26
N ARG A 530 5.44 -21.97 19.11
CA ARG A 530 5.35 -20.54 18.78
C ARG A 530 6.69 -19.85 18.47
N THR A 531 7.81 -20.46 18.85
CA THR A 531 9.17 -19.94 18.62
C THR A 531 9.78 -20.45 17.33
N GLY A 532 9.10 -21.37 16.63
CA GLY A 532 9.64 -22.06 15.47
C GLY A 532 10.46 -23.31 15.82
N SER A 533 10.50 -23.71 17.09
CA SER A 533 11.24 -24.90 17.53
C SER A 533 10.43 -26.16 17.29
N GLU A 534 11.08 -27.21 16.78
CA GLU A 534 10.46 -28.52 16.62
C GLU A 534 10.19 -29.16 17.99
N LEU A 535 8.98 -29.69 18.14
CA LEU A 535 8.57 -30.44 19.32
C LEU A 535 8.95 -31.91 19.16
N ALA A 536 9.27 -32.56 20.28
CA ALA A 536 9.47 -34.00 20.28
C ALA A 536 8.18 -34.73 19.83
N PRO A 537 8.30 -35.80 19.03
CA PRO A 537 7.16 -36.53 18.48
C PRO A 537 6.28 -37.22 19.54
#